data_AF-A0A378BDX4-F1
#
_entry.id   AF-A0A378BDX4-F1
#
_cell.length_a   1.000
_cell.length_b   1.000
_cell.length_c   1.000
_cell.angle_alpha   90.00
_cell.angle_beta   90.00
_cell.angle_gamma   90.00
#
_symmetry.space_group_name_H-M   'P 1'
#
loop_
_entity.id
_entity.type
_entity.pdbx_description
1 polymer ?
#
loop_
_entity_poly.entity_id
_entity_poly.type
_entity_poly.pdbx_seq_one_letter_code
_entity_poly.pdbx_strand_id
1 'polypeptide(L)' 'MFENITAAPADPILGLADLFRADDRPEKINLGIGVYKDETGKTPVLTSVKKARAVSAGK' A
#
# COMPACT_ATOMS: atom_id res chain seq x y z
N MET A 1 -22.49 20.23 -15.43
CA MET A 1 -21.94 20.56 -14.07
C MET A 1 -20.51 20.08 -13.89
N PHE A 2 -20.09 18.96 -14.48
CA PHE A 2 -18.69 18.46 -14.40
C PHE A 2 -17.93 18.56 -15.73
N GLU A 3 -18.48 19.17 -16.78
CA GLU A 3 -17.87 19.18 -18.13
C GLU A 3 -16.51 19.90 -18.22
N ASN A 4 -16.19 20.77 -17.27
CA ASN A 4 -14.93 21.52 -17.22
C ASN A 4 -13.96 21.03 -16.13
N ILE A 5 -14.23 19.88 -15.51
CA ILE A 5 -13.32 19.31 -14.51
C ILE A 5 -12.29 18.43 -15.23
N THR A 6 -11.10 18.97 -15.40
CA THR A 6 -9.94 18.22 -15.92
C THR A 6 -9.54 17.16 -14.90
N ALA A 7 -9.35 15.92 -15.37
CA ALA A 7 -8.86 14.85 -14.53
C ALA A 7 -7.47 15.19 -13.95
N ALA A 8 -7.28 14.91 -12.66
CA ALA A 8 -5.97 15.00 -12.04
C ALA A 8 -5.00 14.02 -12.73
N PRO A 9 -3.71 14.35 -12.83
CA PRO A 9 -2.71 13.42 -13.33
C PRO A 9 -2.71 12.15 -12.46
N ALA A 10 -2.48 11.01 -13.12
CA ALA A 10 -2.31 9.74 -12.41
C ALA A 10 -1.13 9.84 -11.43
N ASP A 11 -1.28 9.25 -10.24
CA ASP A 11 -0.20 9.22 -9.26
C ASP A 11 0.98 8.39 -9.81
N PRO A 12 2.20 8.93 -9.82
CA PRO A 12 3.36 8.29 -10.43
C PRO A 12 3.78 6.97 -9.75
N ILE A 13 3.30 6.70 -8.54
CA ILE A 13 3.56 5.45 -7.81
C ILE A 13 2.59 4.35 -8.28
N LEU A 14 1.41 4.73 -8.77
CA LEU A 14 0.40 3.79 -9.26
C LEU A 14 0.90 3.11 -10.54
N GLY A 15 1.12 1.80 -10.47
CA GLY A 15 1.64 0.96 -11.56
C GLY A 15 3.03 0.39 -11.29
N LEU A 16 3.85 1.00 -10.43
CA LEU A 16 5.16 0.45 -10.06
C LEU A 16 5.03 -0.91 -9.38
N ALA A 17 4.01 -1.08 -8.54
CA ALA A 17 3.71 -2.36 -7.92
C ALA A 17 3.29 -3.43 -8.94
N ASP A 18 2.58 -3.05 -10.00
CA ASP A 18 2.10 -3.98 -11.01
C ASP A 18 3.20 -4.39 -11.98
N LEU A 19 4.07 -3.45 -12.37
CA LEU A 19 5.30 -3.75 -13.09
C LEU A 19 6.22 -4.68 -12.29
N PHE A 20 6.39 -4.40 -10.99
CA PHE A 20 7.14 -5.29 -10.12
C PHE A 20 6.50 -6.68 -9.99
N ARG A 21 5.17 -6.78 -9.97
CA ARG A 21 4.47 -8.08 -9.94
C ARG A 21 4.65 -8.86 -11.23
N ALA A 22 4.60 -8.19 -12.39
CA ALA A 22 4.71 -8.79 -13.72
C ALA A 22 6.13 -9.29 -14.07
N ASP A 23 7.15 -8.89 -13.31
CA ASP A 23 8.53 -9.33 -13.51
C ASP A 23 8.76 -10.78 -13.04
N ASP A 24 9.19 -11.69 -13.92
CA ASP A 24 9.36 -13.11 -13.56
C ASP A 24 10.71 -13.43 -12.87
N ARG A 25 11.59 -12.44 -12.67
CA ARG A 25 12.88 -12.68 -12.01
C ARG A 25 12.67 -13.15 -10.57
N PRO A 26 13.22 -14.31 -10.16
CA PRO A 26 12.95 -14.89 -8.84
C PRO A 26 13.57 -14.06 -7.69
N GLU A 27 14.65 -13.33 -7.95
CA GLU A 27 15.39 -12.54 -6.97
C GLU A 27 15.09 -11.03 -7.05
N LYS A 28 13.94 -10.66 -7.60
CA LYS A 28 13.53 -9.24 -7.71
C LYS A 28 13.29 -8.62 -6.32
N ILE A 29 13.76 -7.40 -6.12
CA ILE A 29 13.62 -6.64 -4.87
C ILE A 29 12.85 -5.34 -5.13
N ASN A 30 11.82 -5.06 -4.34
CA ASN A 30 11.07 -3.80 -4.41
C ASN A 30 11.42 -2.89 -3.23
N LEU A 31 12.20 -1.84 -3.50
CA LEU A 31 12.54 -0.78 -2.54
C LEU A 31 11.75 0.52 -2.80
N GLY A 32 10.80 0.52 -3.75
CA GLY A 32 10.01 1.70 -4.11
C GLY A 32 8.77 1.92 -3.23
N ILE A 33 8.36 0.92 -2.45
CA ILE A 33 7.22 1.05 -1.54
C ILE A 33 7.69 1.71 -0.24
N GLY A 34 7.26 2.95 0.01
CA GLY A 34 7.60 3.73 1.20
C GLY A 34 6.85 3.33 2.49
N VAL A 35 6.56 2.05 2.70
CA VAL A 35 5.92 1.54 3.92
C VAL A 35 6.81 0.53 4.62
N TYR A 36 6.74 0.51 5.95
CA TYR A 36 7.42 -0.52 6.72
C TYR A 36 6.89 -1.92 6.35
N LYS A 37 7.83 -2.84 6.16
CA LYS A 37 7.59 -4.27 5.97
C LYS A 37 8.38 -5.05 7.03
N ASP A 38 7.75 -6.06 7.59
CA ASP A 38 8.39 -7.03 8.50
C ASP A 38 9.29 -8.02 7.73
N GLU A 39 9.93 -8.94 8.45
CA GLU A 39 10.79 -9.99 7.86
C GLU A 39 10.07 -10.91 6.84
N THR A 40 8.74 -10.91 6.83
CA THR A 40 7.93 -11.69 5.88
C THR A 40 7.46 -10.86 4.68
N GLY A 41 7.89 -9.60 4.59
CA GLY A 41 7.51 -8.68 3.51
C GLY A 41 6.11 -8.06 3.65
N LYS A 42 5.46 -8.23 4.81
CA LYS A 42 4.10 -7.73 5.08
C LYS A 42 4.16 -6.43 5.87
N THR A 43 3.12 -5.61 5.78
CA THR A 43 2.98 -4.41 6.63
C THR A 43 2.19 -4.80 7.87
N PRO A 44 2.82 -4.95 9.05
CA PRO A 44 2.12 -5.43 10.24
C PRO A 44 1.23 -4.35 10.83
N VAL A 45 0.06 -4.76 11.32
CA VAL A 45 -0.74 -3.93 12.23
C VAL A 45 -0.27 -4.22 13.65
N LEU A 46 0.21 -3.18 14.34
CA LEU A 46 0.72 -3.28 15.70
C LEU A 46 -0.32 -3.86 16.67
N THR A 47 0.13 -4.69 17.61
CA THR A 47 -0.74 -5.31 18.62
C THR A 47 -1.52 -4.27 19.43
N SER A 48 -0.88 -3.16 19.78
CA SER A 48 -1.53 -2.06 20.50
C SER A 48 -2.68 -1.44 19.70
N VAL A 49 -2.50 -1.28 18.38
CA VAL A 49 -3.54 -0.76 17.48
C VAL A 49 -4.71 -1.74 17.36
N LYS A 50 -4.41 -3.05 17.23
CA LYS A 50 -5.45 -4.10 17.22
C LYS A 50 -6.29 -4.08 18.51
N LYS A 51 -5.63 -3.96 19.67
CA LYS A 51 -6.29 -3.87 20.98
C LYS A 51 -7.19 -2.64 21.07
N ALA A 52 -6.68 -1.47 20.68
CA ALA A 52 -7.45 -0.22 20.71
C ALA A 52 -8.71 -0.32 19.83
N ARG A 53 -8.59 -0.84 18.61
CA ARG A 53 -9.75 -1.03 17.71
C ARG A 53 -10.82 -1.95 18.33
N ALA A 54 -10.43 -3.04 18.98
CA ALA A 54 -11.38 -3.95 19.62
C ALA A 54 -12.16 -3.28 20.76
N VAL A 55 -11.49 -2.43 21.54
CA VAL A 55 -12.13 -1.66 22.63
C VAL A 55 -13.07 -0.59 22.07
N SER A 56 -12.71 0.07 20.96
CA SER A 56 -13.55 1.10 20.32
C SER A 56 -14.73 0.54 19.54
N ALA A 57 -14.67 -0.70 19.04
CA ALA A 57 -15.74 -1.34 18.28
C ALA A 57 -16.87 -1.92 19.16
N GLY A 58 -16.68 -1.97 20.48
CA GLY A 58 -17.70 -2.33 21.47
C GLY A 58 -18.45 -1.14 22.06
N LYS A 59 -18.32 0.05 21.46
CA LYS A 59 -18.99 1.30 21.85
C LYS A 59 -19.81 1.81 20.67
#